data_AF-A0A2A3FLP1-F1
#
_entry.id   AF-A0A2A3FLP1-F1
#
_cell.length_a   1.000
_cell.length_b   1.000
_cell.length_c   1.000
_cell.angle_alpha   90.00
_cell.angle_beta   90.00
_cell.angle_gamma   90.00
#
_symmetry.space_group_name_H-M   'P 1'
#
loop_
_entity.id
_entity.type
_entity.pdbx_description
1 polymer ?
#
loop_
_entity_poly.entity_id
_entity_poly.type
_entity_poly.pdbx_seq_one_letter_code
_entity_poly.pdbx_strand_id
1 'polypeptide(L)'
;MTLLRMNYQLLRIPLQFVEYVAITQLDERAPARLAYEQLLIRCDRAAAYFLDDENADGRAAELHRHTTAVRAGIARRQQQVDADSATLLDLQRARFHQRRQPRRATDPA
;
A
#
# COMPACT_ATOMS: atom_id res chain seq x y z
N MET A 1 -0.25 -30.54 -21.31
CA MET A 1 -0.46 -29.70 -20.11
C MET A 1 0.76 -29.63 -19.18
N THR A 2 1.46 -30.74 -18.92
CA THR A 2 2.63 -30.81 -18.01
C THR A 2 3.84 -29.95 -18.42
N LEU A 3 4.16 -29.86 -19.72
CA LEU A 3 5.24 -28.98 -20.22
C LEU A 3 4.95 -27.49 -19.97
N LEU A 4 3.70 -27.06 -20.12
CA LEU A 4 3.30 -25.67 -19.88
C LEU A 4 3.29 -25.33 -18.38
N ARG A 5 2.90 -26.30 -17.53
CA ARG A 5 3.05 -26.23 -16.06
C ARG A 5 4.51 -26.14 -15.63
N MET A 6 5.41 -26.95 -16.21
CA MET A 6 6.85 -26.87 -15.94
C MET A 6 7.46 -25.54 -16.41
N ASN A 7 7.07 -25.05 -17.58
CA ASN A 7 7.53 -23.75 -18.08
C ASN A 7 7.06 -22.60 -17.18
N TYR A 8 5.82 -22.64 -16.68
CA TYR A 8 5.34 -21.66 -15.71
C TYR A 8 6.10 -21.74 -14.38
N GLN A 9 6.35 -22.94 -13.86
CA GLN A 9 7.16 -23.13 -12.65
C GLN A 9 8.60 -22.63 -12.84
N LEU A 10 9.20 -22.84 -14.02
CA LEU A 10 10.53 -22.33 -14.35
C LEU A 10 10.55 -20.81 -14.50
N LEU A 11 9.52 -20.21 -15.10
CA LEU A 11 9.37 -18.75 -15.18
C LEU A 11 9.11 -18.15 -13.79
N ARG A 12 8.58 -18.93 -12.86
CA ARG A 12 8.29 -18.50 -11.50
C ARG A 12 9.54 -18.37 -10.63
N ILE A 13 10.62 -19.10 -10.93
CA ILE A 13 11.90 -18.98 -10.20
C ILE A 13 12.50 -17.56 -10.34
N PRO A 14 12.66 -16.97 -11.54
CA PRO A 14 13.13 -15.59 -11.65
C PRO A 14 12.12 -14.58 -11.14
N LEU A 15 10.81 -14.88 -11.18
CA LEU A 15 9.81 -14.05 -10.50
C LEU A 15 10.02 -14.08 -8.97
N GLN A 16 10.07 -15.23 -8.31
CA GLN A 16 10.38 -15.33 -6.87
C GLN A 16 11.70 -14.63 -6.48
N PHE A 17 12.69 -14.63 -7.37
CA PHE A 17 13.93 -13.88 -7.17
C PHE A 17 13.70 -12.36 -7.20
N VAL A 18 12.88 -11.85 -8.11
CA VAL A 18 12.46 -10.43 -8.12
C VAL A 18 11.59 -10.11 -6.92
N GLU A 19 10.76 -11.04 -6.44
CA GLU A 19 9.99 -10.88 -5.20
C GLU A 19 10.91 -10.73 -3.99
N TYR A 20 11.94 -11.58 -3.88
CA TYR A 20 12.98 -11.47 -2.86
C TYR A 20 13.77 -10.16 -2.96
N VAL A 21 14.15 -9.73 -4.17
CA VAL A 21 14.84 -8.45 -4.41
C VAL A 21 13.92 -7.26 -4.13
N ALA A 22 12.63 -7.34 -4.44
CA ALA A 22 11.64 -6.31 -4.15
C ALA A 22 11.36 -6.21 -2.65
N ILE A 23 11.34 -7.32 -1.92
CA ILE A 23 11.19 -7.32 -0.46
C ILE A 23 12.45 -6.76 0.22
N THR A 24 13.64 -7.04 -0.32
CA THR A 24 14.92 -6.64 0.31
C THR A 24 15.45 -5.27 -0.10
N GLN A 25 15.12 -4.80 -1.31
CA GLN A 25 15.68 -3.55 -1.85
C GLN A 25 14.64 -2.47 -2.17
N LEU A 26 13.36 -2.83 -2.37
CA LEU A 26 12.30 -1.84 -2.59
C LEU A 26 11.56 -1.61 -1.27
N ASP A 27 11.47 -0.34 -0.88
CA ASP A 27 10.63 0.09 0.23
C ASP A 27 9.22 -0.52 0.07
N GLU A 28 8.59 -0.94 1.17
CA GLU A 28 7.26 -1.56 1.20
C GLU A 28 6.18 -0.69 0.52
N ARG A 29 6.49 0.59 0.33
CA ARG A 29 5.62 1.61 -0.26
C ARG A 29 5.98 1.96 -1.70
N ALA A 30 7.04 1.35 -2.25
CA ALA A 30 7.49 1.66 -3.59
C ALA A 30 6.41 1.22 -4.61
N PRO A 31 5.95 2.12 -5.50
CA PRO A 31 4.94 1.78 -6.51
C PRO A 31 5.40 0.64 -7.44
N ALA A 32 6.72 0.48 -7.61
CA ALA A 32 7.32 -0.63 -8.34
C ALA A 32 7.03 -2.00 -7.70
N ARG A 33 7.10 -2.10 -6.37
CA ARG A 33 6.76 -3.34 -5.64
C ARG A 33 5.28 -3.69 -5.79
N LEU A 34 4.40 -2.69 -5.73
CA LEU A 34 2.96 -2.89 -5.90
C LEU A 34 2.59 -3.38 -7.31
N ALA A 35 3.19 -2.79 -8.34
CA ALA A 35 3.00 -3.23 -9.73
C ALA A 35 3.48 -4.68 -9.93
N TYR A 36 4.58 -5.02 -9.27
CA TYR A 36 5.16 -6.35 -9.29
C TYR A 36 4.28 -7.41 -8.59
N GLU A 37 3.81 -7.14 -7.36
CA GLU A 37 2.88 -8.03 -6.64
C GLU A 37 1.57 -8.25 -7.43
N GLN A 38 1.04 -7.22 -8.10
CA GLN A 38 -0.15 -7.37 -8.96
C GLN A 38 0.11 -8.23 -10.20
N LEU A 39 1.29 -8.13 -10.80
CA LEU A 39 1.69 -8.98 -11.92
C LEU A 39 1.71 -10.45 -11.49
N LEU A 40 2.30 -10.75 -10.33
CA LEU A 40 2.36 -12.10 -9.76
C LEU A 40 0.96 -12.70 -9.54
N ILE A 41 0.04 -11.94 -8.93
CA ILE A 41 -1.35 -12.39 -8.70
C ILE A 41 -2.03 -12.75 -10.04
N ARG A 42 -1.81 -11.96 -11.10
CA ARG A 42 -2.37 -12.24 -12.42
C ARG A 42 -1.76 -13.49 -13.04
N CYS A 43 -0.45 -13.66 -12.92
CA CYS A 43 0.26 -14.85 -13.40
C CYS A 43 -0.22 -16.12 -12.68
N ASP A 44 -0.41 -16.09 -11.35
CA ASP A 44 -0.94 -17.22 -10.58
C ASP A 44 -2.37 -17.58 -10.99
N ARG A 45 -3.25 -16.58 -11.13
CA ARG A 45 -4.64 -16.83 -11.59
C ARG A 45 -4.70 -17.39 -13.00
N ALA A 46 -3.85 -16.90 -13.90
CA ALA A 46 -3.75 -17.44 -15.25
C ALA A 46 -3.25 -18.89 -15.23
N ALA A 47 -2.28 -19.21 -14.37
CA ALA A 47 -1.82 -20.59 -14.20
C ALA A 47 -2.90 -21.51 -13.62
N ALA A 48 -3.65 -21.06 -12.62
CA ALA A 48 -4.80 -21.81 -12.10
C ALA A 48 -5.81 -22.10 -13.22
N TYR A 49 -6.18 -21.08 -14.00
CA TYR A 49 -7.20 -21.20 -15.05
C TYR A 49 -6.75 -22.01 -16.27
N PHE A 50 -5.53 -21.79 -16.77
CA PHE A 50 -5.05 -22.44 -18.00
C PHE A 50 -4.33 -23.76 -17.75
N LEU A 51 -3.80 -23.99 -16.54
CA LEU A 51 -2.95 -25.15 -16.23
C LEU A 51 -3.52 -26.06 -15.15
N ASP A 52 -4.74 -25.78 -14.67
CA ASP A 52 -5.44 -26.54 -13.63
C ASP A 52 -4.57 -26.70 -12.36
N ASP A 53 -3.73 -25.71 -12.08
CA ASP A 53 -2.87 -25.69 -10.89
C ASP A 53 -3.67 -25.18 -9.70
N GLU A 54 -4.32 -26.11 -8.98
CA GLU A 54 -5.11 -25.83 -7.78
C GLU A 54 -4.32 -25.07 -6.70
N ASN A 55 -3.00 -25.26 -6.63
CA ASN A 55 -2.16 -24.55 -5.67
C ASN A 55 -1.90 -23.09 -6.08
N ALA A 56 -2.05 -22.73 -7.36
CA ALA A 56 -1.82 -21.37 -7.84
C ALA A 56 -2.88 -20.38 -7.35
N ASP A 57 -4.13 -20.82 -7.23
CA ASP A 57 -5.21 -19.94 -6.76
C ASP A 57 -5.07 -19.63 -5.26
N GLY A 58 -4.66 -20.62 -4.46
CA GLY A 58 -4.32 -20.43 -3.04
C GLY A 58 -3.17 -19.43 -2.85
N ARG A 59 -2.12 -19.53 -3.66
CA ARG A 59 -0.98 -18.58 -3.64
C ARG A 59 -1.39 -17.17 -4.05
N ALA A 60 -2.21 -17.03 -5.10
CA ALA A 60 -2.76 -15.73 -5.50
C ALA A 60 -3.59 -15.09 -4.39
N ALA A 61 -4.41 -15.89 -3.69
CA ALA A 61 -5.24 -15.41 -2.58
C ALA A 61 -4.40 -14.95 -1.39
N GLU A 62 -3.34 -15.69 -1.04
CA GLU A 62 -2.42 -15.33 0.04
C GLU A 62 -1.67 -14.03 -0.26
N LEU A 63 -1.07 -13.93 -1.45
CA LEU A 63 -0.36 -12.72 -1.87
C LEU A 63 -1.31 -11.52 -1.92
N HIS A 64 -2.54 -11.70 -2.40
CA HIS A 64 -3.54 -10.65 -2.42
C HIS A 64 -3.92 -10.16 -1.01
N ARG A 65 -4.05 -11.07 -0.03
CA ARG A 65 -4.31 -10.71 1.37
C ARG A 65 -3.16 -9.91 1.96
N HIS A 66 -1.92 -10.35 1.72
CA HIS A 66 -0.72 -9.65 2.16
C HIS A 66 -0.65 -8.22 1.59
N THR A 67 -0.74 -8.06 0.27
CA THR A 67 -0.75 -6.74 -0.38
C THR A 67 -1.87 -5.84 0.14
N THR A 68 -3.06 -6.40 0.38
CA THR A 68 -4.21 -5.64 0.91
C THR A 68 -3.95 -5.16 2.34
N ALA A 69 -3.38 -6.01 3.19
CA ALA A 69 -3.02 -5.63 4.56
C ALA A 69 -1.97 -4.51 4.59
N VAL A 70 -0.94 -4.61 3.74
CA VAL A 70 0.09 -3.55 3.60
C VAL A 70 -0.55 -2.23 3.15
N ARG A 71 -1.41 -2.27 2.12
CA ARG A 71 -2.13 -1.07 1.64
C ARG A 71 -3.00 -0.44 2.71
N ALA A 72 -3.71 -1.25 3.49
CA ALA A 72 -4.53 -0.75 4.61
C ALA A 72 -3.66 -0.07 5.68
N GLY A 73 -2.49 -0.64 6.00
CA GLY A 73 -1.51 -0.04 6.92
C GLY A 73 -0.98 1.31 6.42
N ILE A 74 -0.64 1.41 5.13
CA ILE A 74 -0.19 2.67 4.51
C ILE A 74 -1.30 3.72 4.56
N ALA A 75 -2.52 3.38 4.14
CA ALA A 75 -3.65 4.29 4.14
C ALA A 75 -3.95 4.82 5.55
N ARG A 76 -3.89 3.95 6.56
CA ARG A 76 -4.09 4.33 7.96
C ARG A 76 -3.02 5.30 8.45
N ARG A 77 -1.74 5.06 8.11
CA ARG A 77 -0.67 6.00 8.49
C ARG A 77 -0.83 7.35 7.78
N GLN A 78 -1.24 7.35 6.51
CA GLN A 78 -1.50 8.60 5.79
C GLN A 78 -2.64 9.39 6.44
N GLN A 79 -3.74 8.73 6.77
CA GLN A 79 -4.86 9.35 7.49
C GLN A 79 -4.45 9.94 8.83
N GLN A 80 -3.54 9.29 9.57
CA GLN A 80 -3.00 9.83 10.83
C GLN A 80 -2.20 11.11 10.58
N VAL A 81 -1.29 11.10 9.59
CA VAL A 81 -0.49 12.28 9.24
C VAL A 81 -1.38 13.44 8.77
N ASP A 82 -2.42 13.15 7.99
CA ASP A 82 -3.36 14.15 7.51
C ASP A 82 -4.19 14.74 8.66
N ALA A 83 -4.65 13.90 9.60
CA ALA A 83 -5.36 14.33 10.79
C ALA A 83 -4.48 15.20 11.70
N ASP A 84 -3.24 14.78 11.96
CA ASP A 84 -2.26 15.55 12.75
C ASP A 84 -2.00 16.91 12.08
N SER A 85 -1.80 16.92 10.77
CA SER A 85 -1.61 18.15 10.00
C SER A 85 -2.83 19.08 10.09
N ALA A 86 -4.04 18.54 10.02
CA ALA A 86 -5.27 19.31 10.17
C ALA A 86 -5.38 19.94 11.56
N THR A 87 -5.05 19.21 12.63
CA THR A 87 -5.06 19.76 13.99
C THR A 87 -4.06 20.89 14.18
N LEU A 88 -2.87 20.79 13.57
CA LEU A 88 -1.87 21.86 13.59
C LEU A 88 -2.36 23.12 12.87
N LEU A 89 -3.02 22.95 11.72
CA LEU A 89 -3.62 24.06 10.98
C LEU A 89 -4.74 24.74 11.78
N ASP A 90 -5.59 23.98 12.46
CA ASP A 90 -6.64 24.53 13.31
C ASP A 90 -6.07 25.32 14.50
N LEU A 91 -5.00 24.82 15.13
CA LEU A 91 -4.29 25.55 16.18
C LEU A 91 -3.69 26.87 15.66
N GLN A 92 -3.09 26.87 14.47
CA GLN A 92 -2.57 28.09 13.87
C GLN A 92 -3.69 29.09 13.54
N ARG A 93 -4.81 28.60 13.01
CA ARG A 93 -6.00 29.41 12.72
C ARG A 93 -6.54 30.04 14.00
N ALA A 94 -6.68 29.29 15.09
CA ALA A 94 -7.14 29.81 16.37
C ALA A 94 -6.22 30.92 16.92
N ARG A 95 -4.89 30.72 16.85
CA ARG A 95 -3.90 31.74 17.24
C ARG A 95 -4.00 33.01 16.39
N PHE A 96 -4.23 32.87 15.09
CA PHE A 96 -4.42 34.01 14.21
C PHE A 96 -5.68 34.80 14.56
N HIS A 97 -6.79 34.11 14.85
CA HIS A 97 -8.02 34.78 15.31
C HIS A 97 -7.84 35.47 16.66
N GLN A 98 -7.10 34.86 17.59
CA GLN A 98 -6.80 35.46 18.90
C GLN A 98 -5.99 36.75 18.77
N ARG A 99 -5.01 36.80 17.85
CA ARG A 99 -4.22 38.01 17.57
C ARG A 99 -5.04 39.12 16.90
N ARG A 100 -6.11 38.76 16.20
CA ARG A 100 -7.01 39.71 15.52
C ARG A 100 -8.16 40.21 16.40
N GLN A 101 -8.39 39.64 17.58
CA GLN A 101 -9.32 40.24 18.53
C GLN A 101 -8.71 41.55 19.05
N PRO A 102 -9.25 42.72 18.70
CA PRO A 102 -8.86 43.95 19.34
C PRO A 102 -9.25 43.82 20.82
N ARG A 103 -8.42 44.36 21.73
CA ARG A 103 -8.83 44.64 23.11
C ARG A 103 -10.12 45.48 23.06
N ARG A 104 -11.28 44.82 23.08
CA ARG A 104 -12.56 45.47 23.25
C ARG A 104 -12.74 45.62 24.76
N ALA A 105 -12.78 46.87 25.20
CA ALA A 105 -13.14 47.36 26.51
C ALA A 105 -12.12 47.13 27.65
N THR A 106 -11.39 48.20 27.95
CA THR A 106 -11.53 48.88 29.25
C THR A 106 -11.16 50.33 29.01
N ASP A 107 -12.16 51.14 28.68
CA ASP A 107 -12.11 52.59 28.86
C ASP A 107 -13.18 52.90 29.92
N PRO A 108 -12.79 53.22 31.17
CA PRO A 108 -13.74 53.64 32.18
C PRO A 108 -14.10 55.11 31.94
N ALA A 109 -15.39 55.40 31.82
CA ALA A 109 -15.95 56.74 31.81
C ALA A 109 -15.97 57.35 33.23
#